data_AF-A0A540R3V6-F1
#
_entry.id   AF-A0A540R3V6-F1
#
_cell.length_a   1.000
_cell.length_b   1.000
_cell.length_c   1.000
_cell.angle_alpha   90.00
_cell.angle_beta   90.00
_cell.angle_gamma   90.00
#
_symmetry.space_group_name_H-M   'P 1'
#
loop_
_entity.id
_entity.type
_entity.pdbx_description
1 polymer ?
#
loop_
_entity_poly.entity_id
_entity_poly.type
_entity_poly.pdbx_seq_one_letter_code
_entity_poly.pdbx_strand_id
1 'polypeptide(L)'
;MAMGLDKQRSERSAARRHSSHAASVEDARREEYEAQLRIRDDASVFLHLPESRLPQGTKVVELTPRGGERSLIVTGPERLRLSGANGSGKTTLLRTIAGDADAAARSNFQVAYALSDIGFVRQLITLPAENTVWDVVRAANPEADPQRLRDHLAQLLFINDDVSKKCGELSGGERFRVEVARTLLAQPAPRLLLLDEPTNNLDLSTVQWLVDTLAGFEGALIVVSHDEKFCEDIGLEGWIDL
;
A
#
# COMPACT_ATOMS: atom_id res chain seq x y z
N MET A 1 50.46 -33.43 2.05
CA MET A 1 49.73 -32.14 1.99
C MET A 1 49.34 -31.82 0.53
N ALA A 2 48.38 -32.55 -0.07
CA ALA A 2 47.97 -32.30 -1.46
C ALA A 2 46.47 -32.58 -1.75
N MET A 3 45.63 -32.82 -0.73
CA MET A 3 44.18 -33.07 -0.91
C MET A 3 43.29 -31.89 -0.47
N GLY A 4 43.85 -30.83 0.12
CA GLY A 4 43.08 -29.67 0.60
C GLY A 4 42.82 -28.58 -0.44
N LEU A 5 43.62 -28.51 -1.50
CA LEU A 5 43.57 -27.43 -2.50
C LEU A 5 42.53 -27.67 -3.61
N ASP A 6 42.23 -28.93 -3.95
CA ASP A 6 41.23 -29.26 -4.99
C ASP A 6 39.79 -29.10 -4.50
N LYS A 7 39.53 -29.39 -3.22
CA LYS A 7 38.19 -29.21 -2.62
C LYS A 7 37.78 -27.72 -2.60
N GLN A 8 38.70 -26.84 -2.23
CA GLN A 8 38.45 -25.38 -2.23
C GLN A 8 38.31 -24.77 -3.64
N ARG A 9 38.98 -25.32 -4.66
CA ARG A 9 38.79 -24.88 -6.07
C ARG A 9 37.43 -25.31 -6.63
N SER A 10 36.96 -26.49 -6.26
CA SER A 10 35.65 -27.01 -6.70
C SER A 10 34.48 -26.26 -6.04
N GLU A 11 34.60 -25.91 -4.75
CA GLU A 11 33.58 -25.13 -4.03
C GLU A 11 33.48 -23.68 -4.54
N ARG A 12 34.61 -23.01 -4.82
CA ARG A 12 34.63 -21.63 -5.38
C ARG A 12 34.07 -21.54 -6.79
N SER A 13 34.23 -22.58 -7.61
CA SER A 13 33.74 -22.61 -8.99
C SER A 13 32.27 -22.96 -9.09
N ALA A 14 31.70 -23.68 -8.12
CA ALA A 14 30.25 -23.87 -7.99
C ALA A 14 29.55 -22.58 -7.50
N ALA A 15 30.13 -21.89 -6.51
CA ALA A 15 29.58 -20.63 -5.99
C ALA A 15 29.55 -19.50 -7.06
N ARG A 16 30.62 -19.37 -7.87
CA ARG A 16 30.66 -18.39 -8.98
C ARG A 16 29.68 -18.70 -10.11
N ARG A 17 29.37 -19.98 -10.37
CA ARG A 17 28.37 -20.38 -11.38
C ARG A 17 26.95 -20.10 -10.91
N HIS A 18 26.65 -20.29 -9.62
CA HIS A 18 25.35 -19.91 -9.07
C HIS A 18 25.15 -18.39 -9.01
N SER A 19 26.17 -17.61 -8.62
CA SER A 19 26.06 -16.15 -8.58
C SER A 19 25.90 -15.53 -9.97
N SER A 20 26.58 -16.08 -10.99
CA SER A 20 26.46 -15.59 -12.38
C SER A 20 25.14 -15.98 -13.04
N HIS A 21 24.59 -17.16 -12.76
CA HIS A 21 23.24 -17.51 -13.21
C HIS A 21 22.16 -16.69 -12.49
N ALA A 22 22.30 -16.44 -11.19
CA ALA A 22 21.35 -15.61 -10.45
C ALA A 22 21.33 -14.17 -11.00
N ALA A 23 22.50 -13.57 -11.21
CA ALA A 23 22.63 -12.24 -11.82
C ALA A 23 22.05 -12.19 -13.24
N SER A 24 22.35 -13.20 -14.08
CA SER A 24 21.83 -13.27 -15.45
C SER A 24 20.30 -13.45 -15.52
N VAL A 25 19.70 -14.13 -14.54
CA VAL A 25 18.24 -14.27 -14.44
C VAL A 25 17.60 -12.97 -13.97
N GLU A 26 18.25 -12.25 -13.06
CA GLU A 26 17.78 -10.96 -12.56
C GLU A 26 17.87 -9.85 -13.62
N ASP A 27 18.95 -9.84 -14.41
CA ASP A 27 19.14 -8.93 -15.54
C ASP A 27 18.15 -9.24 -16.67
N ALA A 28 17.96 -10.51 -17.02
CA ALA A 28 16.95 -10.91 -18.02
C ALA A 28 15.52 -10.55 -17.57
N ARG A 29 15.21 -10.68 -16.27
CA ARG A 29 13.93 -10.23 -15.71
C ARG A 29 13.79 -8.72 -15.74
N ARG A 30 14.86 -7.95 -15.50
CA ARG A 30 14.84 -6.49 -15.63
C ARG A 30 14.62 -6.05 -17.06
N GLU A 31 15.28 -6.67 -18.03
CA GLU A 31 15.09 -6.36 -19.46
C GLU A 31 13.68 -6.75 -19.93
N GLU A 32 13.18 -7.91 -19.53
CA GLU A 32 11.78 -8.31 -19.79
C GLU A 32 10.80 -7.33 -19.13
N TYR A 33 11.08 -6.92 -17.90
CA TYR A 33 10.27 -5.98 -17.15
C TYR A 33 10.25 -4.57 -17.78
N GLU A 34 11.39 -4.05 -18.21
CA GLU A 34 11.50 -2.78 -18.95
C GLU A 34 10.82 -2.85 -20.33
N ALA A 35 10.91 -4.00 -21.01
CA ALA A 35 10.21 -4.22 -22.26
C ALA A 35 8.68 -4.28 -22.07
N GLN A 36 8.20 -4.87 -20.98
CA GLN A 36 6.78 -4.89 -20.62
C GLN A 36 6.25 -3.50 -20.23
N LEU A 37 7.07 -2.67 -19.59
CA LEU A 37 6.72 -1.28 -19.27
C LEU A 37 6.49 -0.43 -20.52
N ARG A 38 7.31 -0.60 -21.57
CA ARG A 38 7.16 0.13 -22.85
C ARG A 38 5.88 -0.21 -23.62
N ILE A 39 5.18 -1.29 -23.27
CA ILE A 39 3.95 -1.74 -23.93
C ILE A 39 2.70 -1.27 -23.15
N ARG A 40 2.86 -0.66 -21.96
CA ARG A 40 1.77 -0.31 -21.03
C ARG A 40 1.50 1.19 -20.87
N ASP A 41 1.91 2.03 -21.83
CA ASP A 41 1.71 3.49 -21.76
C ASP A 41 0.23 3.95 -21.78
N ASP A 42 -0.75 3.06 -21.98
CA ASP A 42 -2.17 3.44 -22.10
C ASP A 42 -3.08 3.04 -20.92
N ALA A 43 -2.54 2.53 -19.81
CA ALA A 43 -3.34 2.12 -18.64
C ALA A 43 -3.19 3.07 -17.45
N SER A 44 -3.24 4.39 -17.67
CA SER A 44 -3.44 5.33 -16.56
C SER A 44 -4.76 5.00 -15.87
N VAL A 45 -4.71 4.62 -14.59
CA VAL A 45 -5.89 4.37 -13.78
C VAL A 45 -6.61 5.71 -13.55
N PHE A 46 -7.54 6.07 -14.44
CA PHE A 46 -8.46 7.18 -14.21
C PHE A 46 -9.50 6.75 -13.18
N LEU A 47 -9.13 6.83 -11.91
CA LEU A 47 -10.00 6.47 -10.81
C LEU A 47 -10.87 7.66 -10.44
N HIS A 48 -12.15 7.60 -10.80
CA HIS A 48 -13.14 8.53 -10.27
C HIS A 48 -13.61 8.02 -8.91
N LEU A 49 -12.85 8.31 -7.85
CA LEU A 49 -13.31 7.97 -6.50
C LEU A 49 -14.50 8.84 -6.11
N PRO A 50 -15.60 8.25 -5.62
CA PRO A 50 -16.71 9.03 -5.10
C PRO A 50 -16.27 9.78 -3.84
N GLU A 51 -16.63 11.05 -3.71
CA GLU A 51 -16.70 11.82 -2.44
C GLU A 51 -15.44 11.89 -1.54
N SER A 52 -14.26 11.45 -2.00
CA SER A 52 -13.01 11.50 -1.22
C SER A 52 -12.42 12.91 -1.09
N ARG A 53 -12.95 13.88 -1.87
CA ARG A 53 -12.45 15.25 -1.93
C ARG A 53 -12.45 15.91 -0.56
N LEU A 54 -11.28 16.39 -0.19
CA LEU A 54 -11.03 17.04 1.08
C LEU A 54 -10.67 18.51 0.87
N PRO A 55 -11.51 19.47 1.32
CA PRO A 55 -11.18 20.89 1.19
C PRO A 55 -9.87 21.25 1.90
N GLN A 56 -9.10 22.17 1.32
CA GLN A 56 -7.84 22.61 1.89
C GLN A 56 -8.03 23.16 3.32
N GLY A 57 -7.17 22.74 4.24
CA GLY A 57 -7.21 23.15 5.65
C GLY A 57 -8.25 22.39 6.49
N THR A 58 -8.93 21.38 5.94
CA THR A 58 -9.80 20.51 6.73
C THR A 58 -8.96 19.71 7.73
N LYS A 59 -9.22 19.84 9.03
CA LYS A 59 -8.52 19.01 10.03
C LYS A 59 -8.84 17.53 9.78
N VAL A 60 -7.81 16.68 9.68
CA VAL A 60 -8.00 15.23 9.48
C VAL A 60 -7.69 14.40 10.71
N VAL A 61 -6.62 14.75 11.41
CA VAL A 61 -6.14 14.05 12.60
C VAL A 61 -5.53 15.08 13.54
N GLU A 62 -5.77 14.90 14.84
CA GLU A 62 -5.08 15.60 15.91
C GLU A 62 -4.48 14.58 16.88
N LEU A 63 -3.15 14.59 16.99
CA LEU A 63 -2.37 13.67 17.82
C LEU A 63 -1.75 14.43 18.98
N THR A 64 -2.02 14.00 20.20
CA THR A 64 -1.38 14.55 21.41
C THR A 64 -0.37 13.53 21.95
N PRO A 65 0.92 13.85 22.06
CA PRO A 65 1.88 12.97 22.72
C PRO A 65 1.47 12.72 24.17
N ARG A 66 1.54 11.48 24.64
CA ARG A 66 1.25 11.15 26.05
C ARG A 66 2.29 11.82 26.94
N GLY A 67 1.83 12.70 27.82
CA GLY A 67 2.69 13.52 28.68
C GLY A 67 3.28 14.75 28.01
N GLY A 68 2.92 15.05 26.76
CA GLY A 68 3.24 16.29 26.07
C GLY A 68 2.07 17.28 26.08
N GLU A 69 2.37 18.56 25.94
CA GLU A 69 1.35 19.63 25.95
C GLU A 69 0.91 20.09 24.54
N ARG A 70 1.68 19.75 23.49
CA ARG A 70 1.43 20.23 22.12
C ARG A 70 0.88 19.13 21.23
N SER A 71 -0.30 19.34 20.66
CA SER A 71 -0.87 18.48 19.63
C SER A 71 -0.22 18.72 18.26
N LEU A 72 0.00 17.64 17.52
CA LEU A 72 0.27 17.65 16.09
C LEU A 72 -1.07 17.60 15.35
N ILE A 73 -1.31 18.58 14.49
CA ILE A 73 -2.53 18.68 13.69
C ILE A 73 -2.15 18.41 12.24
N VAL A 74 -2.78 17.41 11.63
CA VAL A 74 -2.69 17.14 10.20
C VAL A 74 -3.92 17.74 9.53
N THR A 75 -3.72 18.43 8.40
CA THR A 75 -4.80 19.00 7.61
C THR A 75 -4.86 18.41 6.21
N GLY A 76 -6.04 18.39 5.62
CA GLY A 76 -6.25 17.87 4.28
C GLY A 76 -6.05 18.92 3.20
N PRO A 77 -5.76 18.50 1.96
CA PRO A 77 -5.45 17.14 1.52
C PRO A 77 -3.94 16.81 1.63
N GLU A 78 -3.28 17.12 2.76
CA GLU A 78 -1.84 16.87 2.90
C GLU A 78 -1.50 15.39 2.73
N ARG A 79 -0.33 15.15 2.11
CA ARG A 79 0.26 13.83 1.91
C ARG A 79 1.54 13.75 2.72
N LEU A 80 1.49 13.04 3.84
CA LEU A 80 2.57 13.00 4.83
C LEU A 80 3.23 11.63 4.91
N ARG A 81 4.54 11.64 5.08
CA ARG A 81 5.32 10.46 5.48
C ARG A 81 5.33 10.32 7.00
N LEU A 82 5.12 9.13 7.52
CA LEU A 82 5.38 8.81 8.91
C LEU A 82 6.76 8.16 9.04
N SER A 83 7.69 8.89 9.65
CA SER A 83 9.11 8.56 9.77
C SER A 83 9.47 8.19 11.21
N GLY A 84 10.58 7.47 11.37
CA GLY A 84 11.10 7.07 12.69
C GLY A 84 11.84 5.74 12.64
N ALA A 85 12.62 5.45 13.68
CA ALA A 85 13.42 4.23 13.78
C ALA A 85 12.56 2.94 13.72
N ASN A 86 13.21 1.81 13.42
CA ASN A 86 12.53 0.52 13.52
C ASN A 86 12.14 0.26 14.98
N GLY A 87 10.86 -0.09 15.20
CA GLY A 87 10.31 -0.23 16.54
C GLY A 87 9.84 1.07 17.21
N SER A 88 9.91 2.24 16.55
CA SER A 88 9.41 3.51 17.12
C SER A 88 7.89 3.57 17.31
N GLY A 89 7.14 2.62 16.73
CA GLY A 89 5.69 2.53 16.86
C GLY A 89 4.89 3.05 15.66
N LYS A 90 5.50 3.23 14.48
CA LYS A 90 4.83 3.67 13.23
C LYS A 90 3.51 2.93 12.95
N THR A 91 3.56 1.60 12.84
CA THR A 91 2.37 0.74 12.67
C THR A 91 1.37 0.88 13.81
N THR A 92 1.84 1.02 15.05
CA THR A 92 0.98 1.23 16.23
C THR A 92 0.24 2.56 16.13
N LEU A 93 0.91 3.63 15.68
CA LEU A 93 0.30 4.93 15.50
C LEU A 93 -0.75 4.90 14.39
N LEU A 94 -0.45 4.31 13.22
CA LEU A 94 -1.45 4.18 12.15
C LEU A 94 -2.69 3.41 12.62
N ARG A 95 -2.50 2.29 13.35
CA ARG A 95 -3.61 1.54 13.95
C ARG A 95 -4.40 2.36 14.95
N THR A 96 -3.73 3.18 15.76
CA THR A 96 -4.36 4.07 16.74
C THR A 96 -5.21 5.14 16.04
N ILE A 97 -4.70 5.74 14.95
CA ILE A 97 -5.46 6.69 14.11
C ILE A 97 -6.69 5.99 13.49
N ALA A 98 -6.54 4.74 13.06
CA ALA A 98 -7.64 3.92 12.54
C ALA A 98 -8.61 3.41 13.63
N GLY A 99 -8.48 3.83 14.89
CA GLY A 99 -9.41 3.49 15.98
C GLY A 99 -9.19 2.13 16.65
N ASP A 100 -8.04 1.47 16.44
CA ASP A 100 -7.70 0.21 17.11
C ASP A 100 -7.39 0.46 18.60
N ALA A 101 -8.26 -0.05 19.48
CA ALA A 101 -8.18 0.18 20.92
C ALA A 101 -6.91 -0.43 21.57
N ASP A 102 -6.49 -1.61 21.10
CA ASP A 102 -5.30 -2.28 21.61
C ASP A 102 -4.03 -1.53 21.21
N ALA A 103 -4.00 -0.98 20.00
CA ALA A 103 -2.93 -0.10 19.56
C ALA A 103 -2.92 1.22 20.35
N ALA A 104 -4.09 1.83 20.57
CA ALA A 104 -4.22 3.09 21.31
C ALA A 104 -3.72 3.00 22.76
N ALA A 105 -3.94 1.84 23.40
CA ALA A 105 -3.44 1.58 24.75
C ALA A 105 -1.90 1.54 24.83
N ARG A 106 -1.23 1.13 23.75
CA ARG A 106 0.24 1.00 23.66
C ARG A 106 0.92 2.17 22.95
N SER A 107 0.17 3.05 22.32
CA SER A 107 0.71 4.18 21.56
C SER A 107 1.24 5.29 22.48
N ASN A 108 2.36 5.88 22.07
CA ASN A 108 2.90 7.11 22.68
C ASN A 108 2.07 8.35 22.36
N PHE A 109 1.06 8.23 21.50
CA PHE A 109 0.15 9.30 21.12
C PHE A 109 -1.29 8.94 21.47
N GLN A 110 -2.05 9.95 21.87
CA GLN A 110 -3.50 9.92 21.96
C GLN A 110 -4.08 10.62 20.74
N VAL A 111 -5.09 10.02 20.12
CA VAL A 111 -5.87 10.66 19.05
C VAL A 111 -6.94 11.52 19.71
N ALA A 112 -6.77 12.84 19.68
CA ALA A 112 -7.75 13.79 20.18
C ALA A 112 -8.89 14.00 19.16
N TYR A 113 -8.58 13.85 17.88
CA TYR A 113 -9.53 13.92 16.77
C TYR A 113 -9.03 13.07 15.61
N ALA A 114 -9.94 12.39 14.92
CA ALA A 114 -9.70 11.79 13.63
C ALA A 114 -11.00 11.81 12.81
N LEU A 115 -10.88 11.89 11.49
CA LEU A 115 -12.01 11.63 10.59
C LEU A 115 -12.60 10.25 10.85
N SER A 116 -13.90 10.09 10.61
CA SER A 116 -14.60 8.81 10.78
C SER A 116 -14.43 7.88 9.57
N ASP A 117 -14.15 8.45 8.41
CA ASP A 117 -14.00 7.82 7.11
C ASP A 117 -12.51 7.63 6.76
N ILE A 118 -11.89 6.68 7.46
CA ILE A 118 -10.48 6.33 7.31
C ILE A 118 -10.36 5.00 6.56
N GLY A 119 -9.61 5.02 5.45
CA GLY A 119 -9.13 3.83 4.79
C GLY A 119 -7.78 3.40 5.38
N PHE A 120 -7.56 2.11 5.60
CA PHE A 120 -6.28 1.60 6.08
C PHE A 120 -5.84 0.34 5.36
N VAL A 121 -4.79 0.48 4.54
CA VAL A 121 -4.09 -0.65 3.92
C VAL A 121 -2.94 -1.06 4.82
N ARG A 122 -3.09 -2.22 5.45
CA ARG A 122 -2.11 -2.78 6.39
C ARG A 122 -1.00 -3.50 5.63
N GLN A 123 0.20 -3.55 6.23
CA GLN A 123 1.32 -4.32 5.70
C GLN A 123 0.97 -5.81 5.49
N LEU A 124 0.22 -6.41 6.42
CA LEU A 124 -0.28 -7.77 6.30
C LEU A 124 -1.70 -7.77 5.74
N ILE A 125 -1.83 -8.21 4.49
CA ILE A 125 -3.10 -8.32 3.80
C ILE A 125 -3.79 -9.62 4.20
N THR A 126 -5.00 -9.51 4.76
CA THR A 126 -5.83 -10.66 5.14
C THR A 126 -7.15 -10.58 4.38
N LEU A 127 -7.34 -11.49 3.43
CA LEU A 127 -8.59 -11.65 2.68
C LEU A 127 -9.18 -13.04 2.94
N PRO A 128 -10.51 -13.15 3.09
CA PRO A 128 -11.16 -14.45 3.27
C PRO A 128 -11.04 -15.29 1.99
N ALA A 129 -10.31 -16.40 2.08
CA ALA A 129 -9.86 -17.18 0.92
C ALA A 129 -11.00 -17.70 0.02
N GLU A 130 -12.15 -18.02 0.62
CA GLU A 130 -13.31 -18.57 -0.10
C GLU A 130 -14.18 -17.52 -0.79
N ASN A 131 -14.03 -16.25 -0.44
CA ASN A 131 -14.78 -15.16 -1.05
C ASN A 131 -14.14 -14.75 -2.38
N THR A 132 -14.98 -14.34 -3.31
CA THR A 132 -14.52 -13.73 -4.56
C THR A 132 -14.06 -12.30 -4.33
N VAL A 133 -13.31 -11.75 -5.28
CA VAL A 133 -12.96 -10.31 -5.31
C VAL A 133 -14.22 -9.46 -5.20
N TRP A 134 -15.26 -9.82 -5.95
CA TRP A 134 -16.56 -9.16 -5.90
C TRP A 134 -17.17 -9.18 -4.50
N ASP A 135 -17.20 -10.34 -3.84
CA ASP A 135 -17.80 -10.47 -2.50
C ASP A 135 -17.08 -9.58 -1.48
N VAL A 136 -15.75 -9.54 -1.52
CA VAL A 136 -14.93 -8.73 -0.61
C VAL A 136 -15.21 -7.24 -0.80
N VAL A 137 -15.26 -6.77 -2.04
CA VAL A 137 -15.46 -5.35 -2.35
C VAL A 137 -16.91 -4.94 -2.11
N ARG A 138 -17.87 -5.81 -2.44
CA ARG A 138 -19.31 -5.60 -2.20
C ARG A 138 -19.63 -5.58 -0.71
N ALA A 139 -18.97 -6.40 0.11
CA ALA A 139 -19.17 -6.40 1.56
C ALA A 139 -18.73 -5.09 2.22
N ALA A 140 -17.69 -4.43 1.70
CA ALA A 140 -17.29 -3.10 2.15
C ALA A 140 -18.20 -1.98 1.61
N ASN A 141 -19.10 -2.30 0.67
CA ASN A 141 -19.92 -1.37 -0.10
C ASN A 141 -21.34 -1.89 -0.32
N PRO A 142 -22.11 -2.18 0.74
CA PRO A 142 -23.40 -2.83 0.63
C PRO A 142 -24.46 -1.96 -0.09
N GLU A 143 -24.36 -0.64 0.05
CA GLU A 143 -25.33 0.31 -0.53
C GLU A 143 -24.92 0.84 -1.91
N ALA A 144 -23.72 0.48 -2.40
CA ALA A 144 -23.25 0.88 -3.73
C ALA A 144 -24.16 0.32 -4.83
N ASP A 145 -24.30 1.05 -5.94
CA ASP A 145 -24.85 0.47 -7.16
C ASP A 145 -23.88 -0.60 -7.70
N PRO A 146 -24.32 -1.86 -7.92
CA PRO A 146 -23.46 -2.92 -8.42
C PRO A 146 -22.79 -2.59 -9.75
N GLN A 147 -23.47 -1.88 -10.65
CA GLN A 147 -22.88 -1.54 -11.95
C GLN A 147 -21.74 -0.54 -11.77
N ARG A 148 -21.96 0.55 -11.03
CA ARG A 148 -20.89 1.49 -10.66
C ARG A 148 -19.71 0.82 -9.97
N LEU A 149 -19.97 -0.15 -9.09
CA LEU A 149 -18.90 -0.88 -8.40
C LEU A 149 -18.06 -1.73 -9.37
N ARG A 150 -18.69 -2.34 -10.38
CA ARG A 150 -17.98 -3.05 -11.46
C ARG A 150 -17.17 -2.08 -12.31
N ASP A 151 -17.71 -0.91 -12.61
CA ASP A 151 -17.01 0.11 -13.40
C ASP A 151 -15.74 0.61 -12.65
N HIS A 152 -15.84 0.85 -11.34
CA HIS A 152 -14.67 1.18 -10.51
C HIS A 152 -13.66 0.03 -10.41
N LEU A 153 -14.11 -1.22 -10.30
CA LEU A 153 -13.23 -2.38 -10.30
C LEU A 153 -12.48 -2.53 -11.62
N ALA A 154 -13.14 -2.27 -12.74
CA ALA A 154 -12.49 -2.23 -14.05
C ALA A 154 -11.43 -1.12 -14.13
N GLN A 155 -11.70 0.07 -13.59
CA GLN A 155 -10.70 1.16 -13.49
C GLN A 155 -9.48 0.75 -12.64
N LEU A 156 -9.68 -0.09 -11.62
CA LEU A 156 -8.63 -0.65 -10.77
C LEU A 156 -7.97 -1.91 -11.36
N LEU A 157 -8.18 -2.19 -12.65
CA LEU A 157 -7.62 -3.32 -13.39
C LEU A 157 -8.12 -4.70 -12.94
N PHE A 158 -9.34 -4.80 -12.42
CA PHE A 158 -10.09 -6.05 -12.26
C PHE A 158 -11.06 -6.21 -13.43
N ILE A 159 -10.59 -6.83 -14.51
CA ILE A 159 -11.36 -6.95 -15.76
C ILE A 159 -11.87 -8.38 -15.96
N ASN A 160 -12.97 -8.52 -16.70
CA ASN A 160 -13.55 -9.82 -17.08
C ASN A 160 -13.81 -10.72 -15.86
N ASP A 161 -13.27 -11.94 -15.87
CA ASP A 161 -13.50 -12.97 -14.85
C ASP A 161 -12.72 -12.74 -13.54
N ASP A 162 -11.86 -11.71 -13.47
CA ASP A 162 -11.06 -11.42 -12.27
C ASP A 162 -11.93 -11.16 -11.03
N VAL A 163 -13.08 -10.51 -11.22
CA VAL A 163 -14.01 -10.23 -10.11
C VAL A 163 -14.63 -11.49 -9.50
N SER A 164 -14.63 -12.60 -10.25
CA SER A 164 -15.19 -13.89 -9.84
C SER A 164 -14.13 -14.85 -9.26
N LYS A 165 -12.84 -14.52 -9.35
CA LYS A 165 -11.76 -15.32 -8.75
C LYS A 165 -11.86 -15.30 -7.22
N LYS A 166 -11.58 -16.44 -6.60
CA LYS A 166 -11.46 -16.55 -5.14
C LYS A 166 -10.19 -15.88 -4.64
N CYS A 167 -10.25 -15.22 -3.48
CA CYS A 167 -9.10 -14.55 -2.89
C CYS A 167 -7.93 -15.50 -2.57
N GLY A 168 -8.22 -16.79 -2.34
CA GLY A 168 -7.21 -17.83 -2.12
C GLY A 168 -6.40 -18.20 -3.38
N GLU A 169 -6.91 -17.89 -4.58
CA GLU A 169 -6.27 -18.21 -5.86
C GLU A 169 -5.38 -17.06 -6.36
N LEU A 170 -5.50 -15.88 -5.75
CA LEU A 170 -4.79 -14.68 -6.15
C LEU A 170 -3.30 -14.75 -5.79
N SER A 171 -2.46 -14.10 -6.59
CA SER A 171 -1.08 -13.76 -6.24
C SER A 171 -1.01 -12.73 -5.11
N GLY A 172 0.18 -12.51 -4.54
CA GLY A 172 0.39 -11.47 -3.53
C GLY A 172 -0.01 -10.07 -4.00
N GLY A 173 0.42 -9.70 -5.22
CA GLY A 173 0.07 -8.41 -5.83
C GLY A 173 -1.42 -8.29 -6.14
N GLU A 174 -2.09 -9.34 -6.61
CA GLU A 174 -3.54 -9.33 -6.80
C GLU A 174 -4.30 -9.16 -5.48
N ARG A 175 -3.92 -9.88 -4.41
CA ARG A 175 -4.52 -9.67 -3.08
C ARG A 175 -4.34 -8.25 -2.59
N PHE A 176 -3.16 -7.66 -2.80
CA PHE A 176 -2.89 -6.28 -2.45
C PHE A 176 -3.80 -5.32 -3.22
N ARG A 177 -3.95 -5.50 -4.54
CA ARG A 177 -4.88 -4.69 -5.34
C ARG A 177 -6.32 -4.79 -4.84
N VAL A 178 -6.75 -5.98 -4.39
CA VAL A 178 -8.11 -6.19 -3.84
C VAL A 178 -8.27 -5.45 -2.51
N GLU A 179 -7.27 -5.47 -1.65
CA GLU A 179 -7.28 -4.72 -0.39
C GLU A 179 -7.41 -3.21 -0.64
N VAL A 180 -6.61 -2.68 -1.56
CA VAL A 180 -6.64 -1.28 -1.95
C VAL A 180 -8.01 -0.94 -2.54
N ALA A 181 -8.54 -1.76 -3.45
CA ALA A 181 -9.87 -1.57 -4.04
C ALA A 181 -10.98 -1.58 -3.00
N ARG A 182 -11.00 -2.57 -2.10
CA ARG A 182 -11.97 -2.64 -0.99
C ARG A 182 -11.92 -1.38 -0.13
N THR A 183 -10.71 -0.91 0.17
CA THR A 183 -10.48 0.23 1.05
C THR A 183 -10.92 1.54 0.39
N LEU A 184 -10.47 1.79 -0.84
CA LEU A 184 -10.77 3.02 -1.59
C LEU A 184 -12.23 3.14 -1.98
N LEU A 185 -12.87 2.01 -2.29
CA LEU A 185 -14.25 2.01 -2.75
C LEU A 185 -15.26 2.01 -1.61
N ALA A 186 -14.83 1.82 -0.35
CA ALA A 186 -15.65 1.73 0.85
C ALA A 186 -16.72 2.84 0.96
N GLN A 187 -17.80 2.56 1.70
CA GLN A 187 -18.86 3.53 1.98
C GLN A 187 -19.01 3.75 3.49
N PRO A 188 -18.82 4.99 3.99
CA PRO A 188 -18.46 6.21 3.24
C PRO A 188 -17.06 6.13 2.62
N ALA A 189 -16.84 6.86 1.53
CA ALA A 189 -15.56 6.91 0.85
C ALA A 189 -14.48 7.48 1.78
N PRO A 190 -13.28 6.88 1.83
CA PRO A 190 -12.25 7.35 2.74
C PRO A 190 -11.75 8.73 2.33
N ARG A 191 -11.68 9.65 3.30
CA ARG A 191 -11.10 11.00 3.13
C ARG A 191 -9.69 11.10 3.72
N LEU A 192 -9.30 10.13 4.54
CA LEU A 192 -7.94 9.89 4.98
C LEU A 192 -7.57 8.44 4.67
N LEU A 193 -6.45 8.24 3.98
CA LEU A 193 -5.92 6.92 3.69
C LEU A 193 -4.57 6.71 4.39
N LEU A 194 -4.50 5.65 5.17
CA LEU A 194 -3.30 5.20 5.88
C LEU A 194 -2.69 4.04 5.11
N LEU A 195 -1.39 4.10 4.85
CA LEU A 195 -0.65 3.04 4.16
C LEU A 195 0.54 2.61 5.02
N ASP A 196 0.61 1.34 5.40
CA ASP A 196 1.71 0.79 6.20
C ASP A 196 2.59 -0.12 5.34
N GLU A 197 3.74 0.41 4.93
CA GLU A 197 4.73 -0.26 4.08
C GLU A 197 4.12 -0.87 2.80
N PRO A 198 3.39 -0.07 1.99
CA PRO A 198 2.54 -0.59 0.93
C PRO A 198 3.31 -1.24 -0.23
N THR A 199 4.58 -0.91 -0.44
CA THR A 199 5.39 -1.44 -1.55
C THR A 199 6.12 -2.74 -1.21
N ASN A 200 6.08 -3.17 0.06
CA ASN A 200 6.81 -4.37 0.47
C ASN A 200 6.25 -5.64 -0.19
N ASN A 201 7.15 -6.43 -0.78
CA ASN A 201 6.84 -7.67 -1.50
C ASN A 201 5.95 -7.48 -2.75
N LEU A 202 5.85 -6.26 -3.29
CA LEU A 202 5.17 -6.00 -4.55
C LEU A 202 6.16 -6.02 -5.72
N ASP A 203 5.69 -6.50 -6.87
CA ASP A 203 6.41 -6.24 -8.11
C ASP A 203 6.28 -4.77 -8.51
N LEU A 204 7.22 -4.31 -9.32
CA LEU A 204 7.28 -2.92 -9.76
C LEU A 204 6.01 -2.51 -10.55
N SER A 205 5.32 -3.45 -11.21
CA SER A 205 4.08 -3.15 -11.94
C SER A 205 2.90 -2.85 -10.99
N THR A 206 2.85 -3.52 -9.86
CA THR A 206 1.86 -3.30 -8.80
C THR A 206 2.17 -2.02 -8.04
N VAL A 207 3.45 -1.68 -7.86
CA VAL A 207 3.87 -0.39 -7.30
C VAL A 207 3.45 0.76 -8.23
N GLN A 208 3.72 0.67 -9.53
CA GLN A 208 3.31 1.70 -10.49
C GLN A 208 1.78 1.86 -10.52
N TRP A 209 1.04 0.76 -10.54
CA TRP A 209 -0.42 0.78 -10.43
C TRP A 209 -0.90 1.51 -9.17
N LEU A 210 -0.24 1.29 -8.03
CA LEU A 210 -0.58 1.97 -6.78
C LEU A 210 -0.30 3.47 -6.86
N VAL A 211 0.85 3.87 -7.43
CA VAL A 211 1.18 5.29 -7.68
C VAL A 211 0.08 5.94 -8.51
N ASP A 212 -0.30 5.34 -9.64
CA ASP A 212 -1.33 5.89 -10.53
C ASP A 212 -2.69 5.98 -9.83
N THR A 213 -3.03 4.96 -9.05
CA THR A 213 -4.24 4.92 -8.22
C THR A 213 -4.27 6.05 -7.19
N LEU A 214 -3.15 6.30 -6.51
CA LEU A 214 -3.02 7.36 -5.49
C LEU A 214 -2.90 8.76 -6.10
N ALA A 215 -2.44 8.89 -7.34
CA ALA A 215 -2.43 10.16 -8.05
C ALA A 215 -3.86 10.74 -8.19
N GLY A 216 -4.86 9.88 -8.39
CA GLY A 216 -6.28 10.25 -8.45
C GLY A 216 -6.96 10.43 -7.08
N PHE A 217 -6.28 10.18 -5.96
CA PHE A 217 -6.88 10.32 -4.63
C PHE A 217 -6.84 11.77 -4.13
N GLU A 218 -8.03 12.38 -3.96
CA GLU A 218 -8.20 13.78 -3.54
C GLU A 218 -8.35 13.97 -2.01
N GLY A 219 -8.10 12.91 -1.23
CA GLY A 219 -8.07 12.94 0.24
C GLY A 219 -6.67 13.14 0.81
N ALA A 220 -6.54 13.05 2.14
CA ALA A 220 -5.25 13.10 2.83
C ALA A 220 -4.57 11.74 2.90
N LEU A 221 -3.24 11.72 2.86
CA LEU A 221 -2.42 10.50 2.97
C LEU A 221 -1.51 10.55 4.18
N ILE A 222 -1.42 9.44 4.93
CA ILE A 222 -0.33 9.20 5.88
C ILE A 222 0.30 7.86 5.54
N VAL A 223 1.58 7.89 5.17
CA VAL A 223 2.27 6.74 4.60
C VAL A 223 3.51 6.40 5.42
N VAL A 224 3.61 5.15 5.86
CA VAL A 224 4.87 4.56 6.32
C VAL A 224 5.49 3.84 5.13
N SER A 225 6.67 4.28 4.70
CA SER A 225 7.41 3.62 3.63
C SER A 225 8.89 3.93 3.75
N HIS A 226 9.73 2.94 3.46
CA HIS A 226 11.17 3.10 3.26
C HIS A 226 11.55 3.32 1.78
N ASP A 227 10.61 3.20 0.85
CA ASP A 227 10.81 3.39 -0.59
C ASP A 227 10.71 4.89 -0.95
N GLU A 228 11.86 5.51 -1.21
CA GLU A 228 11.97 6.93 -1.53
C GLU A 228 11.32 7.27 -2.87
N LYS A 229 11.52 6.42 -3.89
CA LYS A 229 10.95 6.65 -5.22
C LYS A 229 9.43 6.63 -5.18
N PHE A 230 8.85 5.67 -4.46
CA PHE A 230 7.41 5.62 -4.25
C PHE A 230 6.88 6.87 -3.53
N CYS A 231 7.58 7.34 -2.49
CA CYS A 231 7.18 8.54 -1.75
C CYS A 231 7.20 9.81 -2.63
N GLU A 232 8.22 9.94 -3.49
CA GLU A 232 8.33 11.02 -4.47
C GLU A 232 7.20 10.95 -5.49
N ASP A 233 6.93 9.76 -6.03
CA ASP A 233 5.93 9.56 -7.09
C ASP A 233 4.50 9.85 -6.64
N ILE A 234 4.16 9.56 -5.38
CA ILE A 234 2.85 9.90 -4.81
C ILE A 234 2.80 11.34 -4.27
N GLY A 235 3.88 12.12 -4.40
CA GLY A 235 3.94 13.52 -3.99
C GLY A 235 3.76 13.73 -2.50
N LEU A 236 4.51 13.02 -1.65
CA LEU A 236 4.54 13.34 -0.22
C LEU A 236 5.19 14.71 0.00
N GLU A 237 4.51 15.60 0.73
CA GLU A 237 4.90 17.01 0.89
C GLU A 237 5.54 17.31 2.25
N GLY A 238 5.47 16.37 3.20
CA GLY A 238 5.98 16.55 4.55
C GLY A 238 6.13 15.25 5.32
N TRP A 239 6.55 15.35 6.57
CA TRP A 239 6.75 14.19 7.43
C TRP A 239 6.32 14.44 8.88
N ILE A 240 5.99 13.33 9.56
CA ILE A 240 5.76 13.24 11.00
C ILE A 240 6.88 12.33 11.54
N ASP A 241 7.66 12.82 12.49
CA ASP A 241 8.74 12.05 13.12
C ASP A 241 8.30 11.44 14.46
N LEU A 242 8.60 10.16 14.66
CA LEU A 242 8.41 9.41 15.92
C LEU A 242 9.73 9.09 16.62
#